data_AF-A0A118K017-F1
#
_entry.id   AF-A0A118K017-F1
#
_cell.length_a   1.000
_cell.length_b   1.000
_cell.length_c   1.000
_cell.angle_alpha   90.00
_cell.angle_beta   90.00
_cell.angle_gamma   90.00
#
_symmetry.space_group_name_H-M   'P 1'
#
loop_
_entity.id
_entity.type
_entity.pdbx_description
1 polymer ?
#
loop_
_entity_poly.entity_id
_entity_poly.type
_entity_poly.pdbx_seq_one_letter_code
_entity_poly.pdbx_strand_id
1 'polypeptide(L)'
;MDWILHLDTDELIHPAGAGEYSLRQLLRDIPGDVDMVVFPNYESSVERDDIKDPFIEVSMFKRNYDHLPKDTYFGMYKESTRGNPNYFLTYGNGKSVARVQDHLRPNGAHRWHNYMKTPKEIKLEEAAVLHYTYAKFSDLTSRRDRCGCKPTKDDVKRCFMLEFDRSAFIVASTATEEEKLNWYREHVVWTDKTINLKLLRKGILTRIYAPSVIIEGLKESGVFSSVIAKAPATLSQDKFLASIESSNSSRASGTHSQPPRKIIRNTDHQSHATVRKALEATELHEAAVPPLSPPGPTMETHDNNLIVQSR
;
A
#
# COMPACT_ATOMS: atom_id res chain seq x y z
N MET A 1 -3.53 -10.85 -23.78
CA MET A 1 -3.40 -11.45 -22.45
C MET A 1 -3.28 -10.31 -21.46
N ASP A 2 -4.16 -10.31 -20.45
CA ASP A 2 -4.34 -9.15 -19.59
C ASP A 2 -3.70 -9.39 -18.23
N TRP A 3 -3.33 -8.28 -17.59
CA TRP A 3 -2.64 -8.25 -16.30
C TRP A 3 -3.42 -7.35 -15.35
N ILE A 4 -3.42 -7.69 -14.06
CA ILE A 4 -4.02 -6.90 -12.99
C ILE A 4 -2.96 -6.57 -11.94
N LEU A 5 -3.00 -5.34 -11.44
CA LEU A 5 -2.07 -4.78 -10.46
C LEU A 5 -2.86 -3.93 -9.46
N HIS A 6 -2.46 -3.98 -8.20
CA HIS A 6 -2.87 -3.01 -7.18
C HIS A 6 -1.67 -2.15 -6.80
N LEU A 7 -1.87 -0.83 -6.80
CA LEU A 7 -0.91 0.17 -6.33
C LEU A 7 -1.54 1.04 -5.28
N ASP A 8 -0.77 1.36 -4.26
CA ASP A 8 -1.19 2.31 -3.24
C ASP A 8 -1.02 3.75 -3.78
N THR A 9 -1.71 4.72 -3.17
CA THR A 9 -1.72 6.11 -3.66
C THR A 9 -0.37 6.82 -3.54
N ASP A 10 0.56 6.24 -2.78
CA ASP A 10 1.93 6.66 -2.56
C ASP A 10 2.94 5.79 -3.32
N GLU A 11 2.50 5.04 -4.34
CA GLU A 11 3.37 4.14 -5.11
C GLU A 11 3.37 4.40 -6.62
N LEU A 12 4.51 4.16 -7.26
CA LEU A 12 4.67 4.17 -8.71
C LEU A 12 5.40 2.92 -9.21
N ILE A 13 4.99 2.39 -10.35
CA ILE A 13 5.78 1.35 -11.03
C ILE A 13 6.98 1.98 -11.72
N HIS A 14 8.15 1.40 -11.48
CA HIS A 14 9.41 1.72 -12.15
C HIS A 14 9.81 0.53 -13.03
N PRO A 15 9.41 0.50 -14.31
CA PRO A 15 9.74 -0.59 -15.24
C PRO A 15 11.18 -0.44 -15.77
N ALA A 16 12.15 -0.27 -14.86
CA ALA A 16 13.56 -0.28 -15.23
C ALA A 16 13.91 -1.57 -15.97
N GLY A 17 14.86 -1.46 -16.91
CA GLY A 17 15.23 -2.57 -17.79
C GLY A 17 14.31 -2.75 -19.00
N ALA A 18 13.12 -2.15 -19.02
CA ALA A 18 12.22 -2.20 -20.17
C ALA A 18 12.59 -1.15 -21.22
N GLY A 19 12.55 -1.54 -22.50
CA GLY A 19 12.58 -0.59 -23.61
C GLY A 19 11.47 0.46 -23.46
N GLU A 20 11.79 1.72 -23.77
CA GLU A 20 10.85 2.85 -23.73
C GLU A 20 10.21 3.12 -22.37
N TYR A 21 10.79 2.61 -21.26
CA TYR A 21 10.22 2.76 -19.92
C TYR A 21 8.76 2.24 -19.83
N SER A 22 8.49 1.13 -20.53
CA SER A 22 7.14 0.62 -20.75
C SER A 22 6.82 -0.62 -19.93
N LEU A 23 5.89 -0.49 -18.97
CA LEU A 23 5.35 -1.64 -18.23
C LEU A 23 4.70 -2.68 -19.15
N ARG A 24 4.06 -2.23 -20.24
CA ARG A 24 3.45 -3.13 -21.21
C ARG A 24 4.50 -3.96 -21.96
N GLN A 25 5.65 -3.38 -22.28
CA GLN A 25 6.74 -4.14 -22.90
C GLN A 25 7.32 -5.15 -21.90
N LEU A 26 7.63 -4.69 -20.68
CA LEU A 26 8.14 -5.54 -19.61
C LEU A 26 7.26 -6.79 -19.37
N LEU A 27 5.94 -6.60 -19.26
CA LEU A 27 4.99 -7.69 -19.01
C LEU A 27 4.75 -8.60 -20.23
N ARG A 28 5.05 -8.13 -21.45
CA ARG A 28 4.97 -8.96 -22.67
C ARG A 28 6.10 -9.99 -22.73
N ASP A 29 7.27 -9.63 -22.21
CA ASP A 29 8.47 -10.46 -22.26
C ASP A 29 8.47 -11.57 -21.17
N ILE A 30 7.49 -11.55 -20.27
CA ILE A 30 7.32 -12.57 -19.23
C ILE A 30 6.84 -13.90 -19.84
N PRO A 31 7.46 -15.04 -19.49
CA PRO A 31 7.05 -16.37 -19.97
C PRO A 31 5.56 -16.67 -19.74
N GLY A 32 4.95 -17.37 -20.70
CA GLY A 32 3.52 -17.67 -20.67
C GLY A 32 3.06 -18.56 -19.51
N ASP A 33 3.98 -19.32 -18.91
CA ASP A 33 3.70 -20.21 -17.78
C ASP A 33 3.82 -19.52 -16.40
N VAL A 34 4.23 -18.25 -16.37
CA VAL A 34 4.30 -17.42 -15.17
C VAL A 34 2.96 -16.76 -14.91
N ASP A 35 2.41 -16.99 -13.72
CA ASP A 35 1.11 -16.46 -13.31
C ASP A 35 1.22 -15.06 -12.69
N MET A 36 2.33 -14.78 -12.00
CA MET A 36 2.51 -13.58 -11.20
C MET A 36 3.95 -13.09 -11.23
N VAL A 37 4.12 -11.78 -11.20
CA VAL A 37 5.41 -11.11 -11.20
C VAL A 37 5.48 -10.14 -10.03
N VAL A 38 6.52 -10.27 -9.21
CA VAL A 38 6.80 -9.38 -8.08
C VAL A 38 7.77 -8.29 -8.50
N PHE A 39 7.39 -7.05 -8.20
CA PHE A 39 8.21 -5.85 -8.27
C PHE A 39 8.71 -5.55 -6.85
N PRO A 40 9.99 -5.76 -6.53
CA PRO A 40 10.54 -5.39 -5.23
C PRO A 40 10.40 -3.88 -4.99
N ASN A 41 10.15 -3.47 -3.75
CA ASN A 41 9.95 -2.06 -3.44
C ASN A 41 11.26 -1.32 -3.18
N TYR A 42 11.35 -0.10 -3.71
CA TYR A 42 12.36 0.88 -3.35
C TYR A 42 11.70 1.97 -2.51
N GLU A 43 12.23 2.21 -1.31
CA GLU A 43 11.67 3.16 -0.34
C GLU A 43 12.22 4.56 -0.56
N SER A 44 11.37 5.58 -0.64
CA SER A 44 11.79 6.98 -0.73
C SER A 44 12.71 7.36 0.42
N SER A 45 13.83 7.98 0.08
CA SER A 45 14.82 8.49 1.03
C SER A 45 14.88 10.00 0.89
N VAL A 46 13.97 10.70 1.57
CA VAL A 46 13.84 12.17 1.44
C VAL A 46 15.01 12.90 2.09
N GLU A 47 15.51 13.95 1.46
CA GLU A 47 16.67 14.73 1.93
C GLU A 47 16.27 16.06 2.59
N ARG A 48 14.97 16.38 2.57
CA ARG A 48 14.37 17.58 3.15
C ARG A 48 13.05 17.21 3.82
N ASP A 49 12.56 18.09 4.69
CA ASP A 49 11.32 17.93 5.44
C ASP A 49 10.13 18.74 4.88
N ASP A 50 10.38 19.60 3.90
CA ASP A 50 9.43 20.56 3.36
C ASP A 50 8.78 20.12 2.03
N ILE A 51 8.98 18.85 1.62
CA ILE A 51 8.48 18.24 0.38
C ILE A 51 6.97 18.48 0.21
N LYS A 52 6.55 18.94 -0.97
CA LYS A 52 5.14 19.19 -1.33
C LYS A 52 4.61 18.20 -2.34
N ASP A 53 5.39 17.89 -3.37
CA ASP A 53 5.07 16.95 -4.45
C ASP A 53 6.14 15.84 -4.52
N PRO A 54 5.93 14.72 -3.81
CA PRO A 54 6.95 13.68 -3.68
C PRO A 54 7.32 13.06 -5.02
N PHE A 55 6.36 12.95 -5.93
CA PHE A 55 6.59 12.33 -7.23
C PHE A 55 7.46 13.18 -8.16
N ILE A 56 7.56 14.48 -7.89
CA ILE A 56 8.46 15.40 -8.61
C ILE A 56 9.75 15.62 -7.81
N GLU A 57 9.66 15.88 -6.51
CA GLU A 57 10.78 16.36 -5.69
C GLU A 57 11.68 15.25 -5.15
N VAL A 58 11.18 14.02 -4.99
CA VAL A 58 11.94 12.91 -4.40
C VAL A 58 12.54 12.05 -5.50
N SER A 59 13.87 12.01 -5.53
CA SER A 59 14.65 11.22 -6.49
C SER A 59 15.52 10.14 -5.84
N MET A 60 15.78 10.21 -4.53
CA MET A 60 16.62 9.22 -3.85
C MET A 60 15.76 8.11 -3.25
N PHE A 61 16.15 6.87 -3.51
CA PHE A 61 15.47 5.69 -3.01
C PHE A 61 16.46 4.69 -2.41
N LYS A 62 16.06 4.03 -1.33
CA LYS A 62 16.75 2.87 -0.77
C LYS A 62 16.26 1.62 -1.47
N ARG A 63 17.18 0.89 -2.11
CA ARG A 63 16.86 -0.30 -2.90
C ARG A 63 16.48 -1.47 -2.03
N ASN A 64 15.62 -2.33 -2.56
CA ASN A 64 15.30 -3.62 -1.95
C ASN A 64 16.57 -4.47 -1.81
N TYR A 65 16.70 -5.19 -0.70
CA TYR A 65 17.81 -6.10 -0.45
C TYR A 65 17.91 -7.23 -1.48
N ASP A 66 16.80 -7.61 -2.13
CA ASP A 66 16.80 -8.57 -3.23
C ASP A 66 17.62 -8.07 -4.44
N HIS A 67 17.75 -6.75 -4.60
CA HIS A 67 18.48 -6.12 -5.71
C HIS A 67 19.91 -5.71 -5.31
N LEU A 68 20.40 -6.22 -4.17
CA LEU A 68 21.71 -5.89 -3.61
C LEU A 68 22.57 -7.14 -3.48
N PRO A 69 23.89 -7.03 -3.74
CA PRO A 69 24.82 -8.09 -3.35
C PRO A 69 24.74 -8.32 -1.83
N LYS A 70 24.69 -9.59 -1.41
CA LYS A 70 24.56 -9.96 0.02
C LYS A 70 25.58 -9.27 0.91
N ASP A 71 26.84 -9.24 0.51
CA ASP A 71 27.92 -8.60 1.28
C ASP A 71 27.73 -7.09 1.42
N THR A 72 27.15 -6.45 0.41
CA THR A 72 26.83 -5.02 0.45
C THR A 72 25.67 -4.76 1.41
N TYR A 73 24.61 -5.56 1.33
CA TYR A 73 23.47 -5.47 2.23
C TYR A 73 23.89 -5.66 3.70
N PHE A 74 24.57 -6.76 4.03
CA PHE A 74 24.99 -7.04 5.40
C PHE A 74 26.05 -6.05 5.91
N GLY A 75 27.03 -5.71 5.06
CA GLY A 75 28.11 -4.79 5.43
C GLY A 75 27.63 -3.36 5.69
N MET A 76 26.54 -2.92 5.04
CA MET A 76 25.97 -1.58 5.19
C MET A 76 24.70 -1.54 6.05
N TYR A 77 24.24 -2.69 6.59
CA TYR A 77 22.94 -2.80 7.26
C TYR A 77 22.74 -1.73 8.34
N LYS A 78 23.69 -1.62 9.28
CA LYS A 78 23.62 -0.66 10.40
C LYS A 78 23.46 0.79 9.95
N GLU A 79 24.18 1.20 8.89
CA GLU A 79 24.11 2.56 8.36
C GLU A 79 22.82 2.79 7.57
N SER A 80 22.36 1.77 6.84
CA SER A 80 21.16 1.84 6.02
C SER A 80 19.85 1.83 6.81
N THR A 81 19.85 1.25 8.02
CA THR A 81 18.65 1.22 8.88
C THR A 81 18.56 2.43 9.80
N ARG A 82 19.67 3.11 10.09
CA ARG A 82 19.71 4.29 10.99
C ARG A 82 19.04 4.05 12.35
N GLY A 83 19.20 2.84 12.89
CA GLY A 83 18.59 2.45 14.16
C GLY A 83 17.14 1.95 14.05
N ASN A 84 16.52 2.00 12.88
CA ASN A 84 15.25 1.32 12.63
C ASN A 84 15.46 -0.21 12.75
N PRO A 85 14.59 -0.95 13.44
CA PRO A 85 14.73 -2.40 13.61
C PRO A 85 14.64 -3.16 12.28
N ASN A 86 13.90 -2.61 11.31
CA ASN A 86 13.75 -3.18 9.98
C ASN A 86 14.66 -2.45 8.97
N TYR A 87 14.97 -3.11 7.86
CA TYR A 87 15.73 -2.48 6.78
C TYR A 87 15.01 -1.25 6.19
N PHE A 88 13.70 -1.37 5.95
CA PHE A 88 12.81 -0.30 5.52
C PHE A 88 11.98 0.24 6.69
N LEU A 89 11.50 1.49 6.59
CA LEU A 89 10.51 2.06 7.51
C LEU A 89 9.19 1.26 7.43
N THR A 90 8.81 0.88 6.20
CA THR A 90 7.63 0.05 5.92
C THR A 90 8.01 -1.36 5.43
N TYR A 91 7.05 -2.13 4.90
CA TYR A 91 7.29 -3.49 4.45
C TYR A 91 8.18 -3.57 3.21
N GLY A 92 9.09 -4.55 3.19
CA GLY A 92 10.02 -4.81 2.08
C GLY A 92 9.55 -5.85 1.06
N ASN A 93 8.24 -6.14 1.02
CA ASN A 93 7.71 -7.29 0.28
C ASN A 93 7.41 -6.99 -1.20
N GLY A 94 7.53 -5.74 -1.64
CA GLY A 94 7.15 -5.32 -2.99
C GLY A 94 5.64 -5.43 -3.28
N LYS A 95 5.29 -5.24 -4.55
CA LYS A 95 3.94 -5.41 -5.09
C LYS A 95 3.97 -6.44 -6.22
N SER A 96 2.84 -7.06 -6.51
CA SER A 96 2.76 -8.04 -7.59
C SER A 96 1.69 -7.70 -8.61
N VAL A 97 1.99 -8.09 -9.84
CA VAL A 97 1.09 -8.08 -10.98
C VAL A 97 0.75 -9.52 -11.31
N ALA A 98 -0.52 -9.84 -11.50
CA ALA A 98 -0.97 -11.19 -11.85
C ALA A 98 -1.62 -11.21 -13.23
N ARG A 99 -1.47 -12.32 -13.95
CA ARG A 99 -2.22 -12.57 -15.17
C ARG A 99 -3.68 -12.80 -14.83
N VAL A 100 -4.58 -12.16 -15.58
CA VAL A 100 -6.01 -12.37 -15.41
C VAL A 100 -6.35 -13.78 -15.89
N GLN A 101 -6.87 -14.59 -14.98
CA GLN A 101 -7.25 -15.98 -15.21
C GLN A 101 -8.37 -16.39 -14.24
N ASP A 102 -9.07 -17.47 -14.55
CA ASP A 102 -10.13 -18.00 -13.70
C ASP A 102 -9.62 -18.32 -12.29
N HIS A 103 -10.48 -18.07 -11.30
CA HIS A 103 -10.21 -18.31 -9.88
C HIS A 103 -9.06 -17.48 -9.27
N LEU A 104 -8.57 -16.44 -9.98
CA LEU A 104 -7.65 -15.45 -9.42
C LEU A 104 -8.35 -14.70 -8.27
N ARG A 105 -7.63 -14.50 -7.17
CA ARG A 105 -8.11 -13.75 -6.01
C ARG A 105 -7.01 -12.87 -5.41
N PRO A 106 -7.36 -11.77 -4.74
CA PRO A 106 -6.39 -11.03 -3.94
C PRO A 106 -5.88 -11.88 -2.77
N ASN A 107 -4.64 -11.64 -2.36
CA ASN A 107 -4.00 -12.21 -1.19
C ASN A 107 -3.32 -11.09 -0.37
N GLY A 108 -4.16 -10.23 0.21
CA GLY A 108 -3.74 -8.97 0.80
C GLY A 108 -3.41 -7.90 -0.25
N ALA A 109 -2.85 -6.77 0.20
CA ALA A 109 -2.58 -5.61 -0.64
C ALA A 109 -1.34 -5.75 -1.55
N HIS A 110 -0.54 -6.81 -1.38
CA HIS A 110 0.75 -6.96 -2.04
C HIS A 110 0.83 -8.17 -2.99
N ARG A 111 -0.10 -9.11 -2.88
CA ARG A 111 -0.05 -10.42 -3.56
C ARG A 111 -1.39 -10.87 -4.12
N TRP A 112 -1.30 -11.78 -5.07
CA TRP A 112 -2.42 -12.52 -5.64
C TRP A 112 -2.30 -14.01 -5.32
N HIS A 113 -3.41 -14.73 -5.38
CA HIS A 113 -3.45 -16.17 -5.27
C HIS A 113 -4.49 -16.76 -6.23
N ASN A 114 -4.58 -18.08 -6.32
CA ASN A 114 -5.59 -18.76 -7.10
C ASN A 114 -6.24 -19.85 -6.24
N TYR A 115 -7.57 -19.99 -6.29
CA TYR A 115 -8.27 -20.99 -5.48
C TYR A 115 -7.99 -22.44 -5.91
N MET A 116 -7.59 -22.66 -7.16
CA MET A 116 -7.48 -23.99 -7.79
C MET A 116 -6.05 -24.45 -8.01
N LYS A 117 -5.06 -23.55 -7.92
CA LYS A 117 -3.64 -23.88 -8.11
C LYS A 117 -2.72 -22.95 -7.31
N THR A 118 -1.49 -23.40 -7.09
CA THR A 118 -0.42 -22.52 -6.63
C THR A 118 0.12 -21.71 -7.82
N PRO A 119 0.03 -20.36 -7.81
CA PRO A 119 0.53 -19.56 -8.92
C PRO A 119 2.06 -19.67 -9.06
N LYS A 120 2.55 -19.75 -10.30
CA LYS A 120 3.97 -19.61 -10.59
C LYS A 120 4.38 -18.13 -10.47
N GLU A 121 5.05 -17.79 -9.39
CA GLU A 121 5.57 -16.44 -9.11
C GLU A 121 7.04 -16.31 -9.53
N ILE A 122 7.39 -15.18 -10.17
CA ILE A 122 8.78 -14.76 -10.34
C ILE A 122 8.98 -13.36 -9.77
N LYS A 123 10.22 -13.00 -9.45
CA LYS A 123 10.62 -11.67 -9.00
C LYS A 123 11.45 -11.01 -10.09
N LEU A 124 11.18 -9.74 -10.38
CA LEU A 124 11.97 -8.95 -11.33
C LEU A 124 13.28 -8.52 -10.67
N GLU A 125 14.35 -8.43 -11.44
CA GLU A 125 15.70 -8.09 -10.95
C GLU A 125 16.03 -6.59 -11.06
N GLU A 126 15.39 -5.89 -12.00
CA GLU A 126 15.66 -4.47 -12.29
C GLU A 126 14.47 -3.57 -12.00
N ALA A 127 13.28 -3.97 -12.47
CA ALA A 127 12.05 -3.23 -12.26
C ALA A 127 11.55 -3.34 -10.81
N ALA A 128 10.96 -2.25 -10.35
CA ALA A 128 10.60 -2.06 -8.95
C ALA A 128 9.25 -1.32 -8.81
N VAL A 129 8.71 -1.33 -7.59
CA VAL A 129 7.70 -0.35 -7.16
C VAL A 129 8.40 0.70 -6.32
N LEU A 130 8.25 1.99 -6.65
CA LEU A 130 8.76 3.10 -5.87
C LEU A 130 7.71 3.44 -4.83
N HIS A 131 8.06 3.29 -3.55
CA HIS A 131 7.17 3.58 -2.44
C HIS A 131 7.56 4.91 -1.79
N TYR A 132 6.71 5.92 -1.94
CA TYR A 132 6.88 7.28 -1.40
C TYR A 132 6.37 7.38 0.04
N THR A 133 6.68 6.37 0.86
CA THR A 133 6.23 6.29 2.25
C THR A 133 6.84 7.41 3.08
N TYR A 134 6.00 8.09 3.87
CA TYR A 134 6.39 9.20 4.73
C TYR A 134 7.19 10.30 4.00
N ALA A 135 6.96 10.49 2.69
CA ALA A 135 7.71 11.45 1.90
C ALA A 135 7.39 12.91 2.26
N LYS A 136 6.24 13.15 2.91
CA LYS A 136 5.87 14.47 3.47
C LYS A 136 5.80 14.41 4.99
N PHE A 137 6.11 15.53 5.63
CA PHE A 137 5.87 15.69 7.06
C PHE A 137 4.39 15.44 7.44
N SER A 138 3.45 15.85 6.59
CA SER A 138 2.01 15.63 6.81
C SER A 138 1.58 14.16 6.84
N ASP A 139 2.40 13.25 6.28
CA ASP A 139 2.10 11.82 6.28
C ASP A 139 2.22 11.22 7.69
N LEU A 140 3.00 11.87 8.56
CA LEU A 140 3.10 11.52 9.97
C LEU A 140 1.75 11.69 10.68
N THR A 141 1.05 12.79 10.39
CA THR A 141 -0.23 13.11 11.03
C THR A 141 -1.42 12.43 10.37
N SER A 142 -1.40 12.21 9.04
CA SER A 142 -2.54 11.56 8.34
C SER A 142 -2.78 10.11 8.77
N ARG A 143 -1.78 9.45 9.37
CA ARG A 143 -1.94 8.10 9.96
C ARG A 143 -2.65 8.12 11.32
N ARG A 144 -2.50 9.21 12.09
CA ARG A 144 -3.21 9.38 13.37
C ARG A 144 -4.72 9.33 13.14
N ASP A 145 -5.18 10.06 12.13
CA ASP A 145 -6.61 10.28 11.88
C ASP A 145 -7.35 9.00 11.45
N ARG A 146 -6.62 7.93 11.11
CA ARG A 146 -7.15 6.62 10.69
C ARG A 146 -7.28 5.58 11.80
N CYS A 147 -6.87 5.86 13.05
CA CYS A 147 -6.88 4.90 14.16
C CYS A 147 -7.41 5.55 15.45
N GLY A 148 -8.47 5.00 16.05
CA GLY A 148 -8.97 5.41 17.38
C GLY A 148 -8.15 4.87 18.56
N CYS A 149 -6.89 4.57 18.31
CA CYS A 149 -6.02 3.80 19.18
C CYS A 149 -5.42 4.71 20.26
N LYS A 150 -5.40 4.27 21.52
CA LYS A 150 -4.70 5.03 22.55
C LYS A 150 -3.21 5.06 22.21
N PRO A 151 -2.51 6.20 22.33
CA PRO A 151 -1.11 6.32 21.96
C PRO A 151 -0.18 5.74 23.04
N THR A 152 -0.41 4.49 23.44
CA THR A 152 0.42 3.74 24.38
C THR A 152 1.13 2.62 23.63
N LYS A 153 2.30 2.19 24.12
CA LYS A 153 3.10 1.13 23.47
C LYS A 153 2.33 -0.19 23.30
N ASP A 154 1.36 -0.48 24.14
CA ASP A 154 0.61 -1.74 24.09
C ASP A 154 -0.64 -1.65 23.24
N ASP A 155 -1.37 -0.52 23.27
CA ASP A 155 -2.61 -0.38 22.50
C ASP A 155 -2.33 -0.29 20.99
N VAL A 156 -1.26 0.39 20.59
CA VAL A 156 -0.89 0.57 19.17
C VAL A 156 -0.47 -0.74 18.49
N LYS A 157 -0.05 -1.76 19.26
CA LYS A 157 0.33 -3.09 18.70
C LYS A 157 -0.84 -3.78 18.00
N ARG A 158 -2.08 -3.44 18.35
CA ARG A 158 -3.29 -4.01 17.76
C ARG A 158 -3.50 -3.59 16.30
N CYS A 159 -3.01 -2.41 15.93
CA CYS A 159 -3.27 -1.81 14.63
C CYS A 159 -2.00 -1.65 13.79
N PHE A 160 -0.84 -1.52 14.44
CA PHE A 160 0.43 -1.32 13.76
C PHE A 160 1.36 -2.50 14.02
N MET A 161 1.72 -3.19 12.93
CA MET A 161 2.63 -4.33 13.00
C MET A 161 4.08 -3.86 13.14
N LEU A 162 4.45 -2.76 12.47
CA LEU A 162 5.82 -2.24 12.43
C LEU A 162 6.09 -1.30 13.60
N GLU A 163 7.29 -1.39 14.18
CA GLU A 163 7.71 -0.54 15.28
C GLU A 163 7.78 0.94 14.88
N PHE A 164 8.24 1.21 13.66
CA PHE A 164 8.24 2.56 13.10
C PHE A 164 6.84 3.18 13.11
N ASP A 165 5.84 2.46 12.58
CA ASP A 165 4.46 2.93 12.50
C ASP A 165 3.87 3.20 13.89
N ARG A 166 4.21 2.36 14.88
CA ARG A 166 3.82 2.57 16.28
C ARG A 166 4.42 3.86 16.84
N SER A 167 5.72 4.07 16.64
CA SER A 167 6.41 5.27 17.12
C SER A 167 5.89 6.53 16.45
N ALA A 168 5.72 6.48 15.12
CA ALA A 168 5.13 7.54 14.32
C ALA A 168 3.73 7.92 14.82
N PHE A 169 2.86 6.93 15.08
CA PHE A 169 1.52 7.18 15.60
C PHE A 169 1.54 7.83 16.99
N ILE A 170 2.38 7.34 17.91
CA ILE A 170 2.49 7.91 19.26
C ILE A 170 2.94 9.37 19.17
N VAL A 171 4.03 9.65 18.46
CA VAL A 171 4.57 11.01 18.30
C VAL A 171 3.54 11.94 17.64
N ALA A 172 2.87 11.49 16.58
CA ALA A 172 1.81 12.26 15.93
C ALA A 172 0.64 12.60 16.86
N SER A 173 0.38 11.76 17.87
CA SER A 173 -0.73 11.88 18.80
C SER A 173 -0.41 12.67 20.06
N THR A 174 0.84 12.64 20.55
CA THR A 174 1.19 13.17 21.88
C THR A 174 2.13 14.36 21.86
N ALA A 175 2.93 14.51 20.79
CA ALA A 175 3.97 15.53 20.74
C ALA A 175 3.45 16.87 20.19
N THR A 176 4.17 17.94 20.48
CA THR A 176 3.99 19.26 19.84
C THR A 176 4.43 19.22 18.37
N GLU A 177 4.06 20.23 17.58
CA GLU A 177 4.47 20.29 16.16
C GLU A 177 5.98 20.36 15.97
N GLU A 178 6.70 21.09 16.84
CA GLU A 178 8.17 21.17 16.80
C GLU A 178 8.82 19.81 17.11
N GLU A 179 8.32 19.11 18.13
CA GLU A 179 8.79 17.77 18.50
C GLU A 179 8.51 16.75 17.39
N LYS A 180 7.33 16.82 16.75
CA LYS A 180 7.01 15.98 15.58
C LYS A 180 7.99 16.23 14.44
N LEU A 181 8.28 17.50 14.14
CA LEU A 181 9.19 17.86 13.06
C LEU A 181 10.61 17.38 13.34
N ASN A 182 11.10 17.53 14.57
CA ASN A 182 12.40 17.01 14.99
C ASN A 182 12.46 15.49 14.89
N TRP A 183 11.41 14.79 15.35
CA TRP A 183 11.31 13.34 15.22
C TRP A 183 11.34 12.91 13.74
N TYR A 184 10.58 13.58 12.87
CA TYR A 184 10.55 13.30 11.43
C TYR A 184 11.92 13.50 10.78
N ARG A 185 12.62 14.60 11.11
CA ARG A 185 13.99 14.85 10.63
C ARG A 185 14.97 13.77 11.06
N GLU A 186 14.86 13.30 12.29
CA GLU A 186 15.76 12.29 12.86
C GLU A 186 15.54 10.91 12.25
N HIS A 187 14.28 10.51 12.03
CA HIS A 187 13.92 9.13 11.69
C HIS A 187 13.60 8.90 10.21
N VAL A 188 13.20 9.94 9.47
CA VAL A 188 12.81 9.83 8.05
C VAL A 188 13.78 10.56 7.13
N VAL A 189 14.14 11.80 7.47
CA VAL A 189 14.93 12.66 6.57
C VAL A 189 16.42 12.25 6.59
N TRP A 190 17.01 12.07 5.41
CA TRP A 190 18.40 11.70 5.21
C TRP A 190 19.30 12.93 5.18
N THR A 191 19.58 13.50 6.35
CA THR A 191 20.34 14.76 6.50
C THR A 191 21.86 14.60 6.43
N ASP A 192 22.41 13.43 6.77
CA ASP A 192 23.85 13.16 6.73
C ASP A 192 24.33 12.88 5.29
N LYS A 193 24.83 13.93 4.63
CA LYS A 193 25.35 13.85 3.25
C LYS A 193 26.52 12.88 3.10
N THR A 194 27.32 12.66 4.14
CA THR A 194 28.48 11.76 4.09
C THR A 194 28.01 10.30 4.04
N ILE A 195 27.06 9.94 4.90
CA ILE A 195 26.42 8.62 4.89
C ILE A 195 25.65 8.42 3.58
N ASN A 196 24.87 9.40 3.14
CA ASN A 196 24.12 9.31 1.88
C ASN A 196 25.05 9.01 0.71
N LEU A 197 26.16 9.75 0.59
CA LEU A 197 27.14 9.55 -0.48
C LEU A 197 27.82 8.18 -0.42
N LYS A 198 28.11 7.69 0.80
CA LYS A 198 28.65 6.34 1.00
C LYS A 198 27.66 5.28 0.52
N LEU A 199 26.39 5.37 0.92
CA LEU A 199 25.36 4.41 0.55
C LEU A 199 25.01 4.47 -0.95
N LEU A 200 25.06 5.66 -1.57
CA LEU A 200 24.94 5.83 -3.03
C LEU A 200 26.07 5.12 -3.77
N ARG A 201 27.33 5.31 -3.33
CA ARG A 201 28.50 4.64 -3.94
C ARG A 201 28.45 3.12 -3.78
N LYS A 202 27.82 2.63 -2.72
CA LYS A 202 27.59 1.20 -2.48
C LYS A 202 26.34 0.67 -3.17
N GLY A 203 25.54 1.52 -3.79
CA GLY A 203 24.32 1.13 -4.48
C GLY A 203 23.16 0.74 -3.56
N ILE A 204 23.24 1.01 -2.25
CA ILE A 204 22.13 0.85 -1.31
C ILE A 204 21.08 1.93 -1.58
N LEU A 205 21.54 3.18 -1.69
CA LEU A 205 20.73 4.29 -2.17
C LEU A 205 20.95 4.44 -3.68
N THR A 206 19.93 4.88 -4.40
CA THR A 206 19.99 5.16 -5.83
C THR A 206 19.20 6.42 -6.17
N ARG A 207 19.54 7.06 -7.30
CA ARG A 207 18.82 8.21 -7.84
C ARG A 207 17.95 7.75 -9.02
N ILE A 208 16.66 8.03 -8.95
CA ILE A 208 15.68 7.74 -10.01
C ILE A 208 14.92 9.05 -10.30
N TYR A 209 15.17 9.60 -11.48
CA TYR A 209 14.58 10.89 -11.92
C TYR A 209 13.44 10.73 -12.93
N ALA A 210 13.23 9.51 -13.47
CA ALA A 210 12.23 9.27 -14.50
C ALA A 210 10.80 9.68 -14.06
N PRO A 211 10.32 9.36 -12.83
CA PRO A 211 9.02 9.86 -12.36
C PRO A 211 8.92 11.38 -12.39
N SER A 212 9.95 12.08 -11.89
CA SER A 212 9.97 13.54 -11.84
C SER A 212 9.77 14.15 -13.22
N VAL A 213 10.58 13.73 -14.20
CA VAL A 213 10.55 14.27 -15.57
C VAL A 213 9.23 13.95 -16.27
N ILE A 214 8.72 12.72 -16.11
CA ILE A 214 7.46 12.30 -16.74
C ILE A 214 6.29 13.10 -16.16
N ILE A 215 6.21 13.23 -14.85
CA ILE A 215 5.09 13.88 -14.16
C ILE A 215 5.11 15.38 -14.41
N GLU A 216 6.29 16.01 -14.40
CA GLU A 216 6.45 17.41 -14.76
C GLU A 216 5.99 17.66 -16.21
N GLY A 217 6.46 16.86 -17.17
CA GLY A 217 6.03 16.98 -18.57
C GLY A 217 4.52 16.76 -18.79
N LEU A 218 3.90 15.80 -18.09
CA LEU A 218 2.45 15.57 -18.13
C LEU A 218 1.65 16.72 -17.50
N LYS A 219 2.21 17.37 -16.49
CA LYS A 219 1.61 18.55 -15.84
C LYS A 219 1.69 19.77 -16.75
N GLU A 220 2.86 20.06 -17.31
CA GLU A 220 3.10 21.20 -18.21
C GLU A 220 2.31 21.10 -19.52
N SER A 221 2.17 19.90 -20.07
CA SER A 221 1.35 19.64 -21.25
C SER A 221 -0.16 19.70 -20.98
N GLY A 222 -0.59 19.90 -19.73
CA GLY A 222 -1.99 19.96 -19.35
C GLY A 222 -2.73 18.62 -19.44
N VAL A 223 -2.01 17.49 -19.59
CA VAL A 223 -2.63 16.16 -19.67
C VAL A 223 -3.41 15.85 -18.40
N PHE A 224 -2.83 16.09 -17.23
CA PHE A 224 -3.55 15.86 -15.97
C PHE A 224 -4.81 16.72 -15.86
N SER A 225 -4.73 18.02 -16.18
CA SER A 225 -5.89 18.90 -16.17
C SER A 225 -6.95 18.45 -17.17
N SER A 226 -6.58 18.02 -18.37
CA SER A 226 -7.51 17.48 -19.35
C SER A 226 -8.16 16.17 -18.88
N VAL A 227 -7.41 15.27 -18.24
CA VAL A 227 -7.94 14.00 -17.73
C VAL A 227 -8.91 14.26 -16.58
N ILE A 228 -8.56 15.15 -15.64
CA ILE A 228 -9.43 15.53 -14.52
C ILE A 228 -10.70 16.21 -15.03
N ALA A 229 -10.61 17.11 -16.02
CA ALA A 229 -11.78 17.78 -16.59
C ALA A 229 -12.68 16.84 -17.40
N LYS A 230 -12.11 15.80 -18.02
CA LYS A 230 -12.85 14.74 -18.74
C LYS A 230 -13.36 13.64 -17.81
N ALA A 231 -12.85 13.56 -16.58
CA ALA A 231 -13.35 12.61 -15.60
C ALA A 231 -14.85 12.91 -15.40
N PRO A 232 -15.73 11.91 -15.50
CA PRO A 232 -17.16 12.15 -15.36
C PRO A 232 -17.41 12.83 -14.01
N ALA A 233 -18.10 13.98 -14.01
CA ALA A 233 -18.65 14.58 -12.80
C ALA A 233 -19.70 13.67 -12.10
N THR A 234 -19.92 12.46 -12.65
CA THR A 234 -20.96 11.49 -12.31
C THR A 234 -20.39 10.24 -11.63
N LEU A 235 -19.46 10.41 -10.71
CA LEU A 235 -19.42 9.54 -9.53
C LEU A 235 -19.64 10.46 -8.34
N SER A 236 -20.87 10.98 -8.17
CA SER A 236 -21.30 11.23 -6.80
C SER A 236 -21.09 9.90 -6.07
N GLN A 237 -20.41 9.95 -4.93
CA GLN A 237 -20.08 8.78 -4.12
C GLN A 237 -21.29 7.84 -3.99
N ASP A 238 -22.49 8.41 -3.86
CA ASP A 238 -23.79 7.74 -3.85
C ASP A 238 -24.10 6.87 -5.09
N LYS A 239 -23.74 7.30 -6.31
CA LYS A 239 -24.01 6.53 -7.55
C LYS A 239 -23.03 5.37 -7.73
N PHE A 240 -21.78 5.53 -7.28
CA PHE A 240 -20.80 4.45 -7.25
C PHE A 240 -21.23 3.37 -6.25
N LEU A 241 -21.62 3.77 -5.03
CA LEU A 241 -22.13 2.89 -3.99
C LEU A 241 -23.40 2.13 -4.45
N ALA A 242 -24.34 2.83 -5.10
CA ALA A 242 -25.54 2.20 -5.65
C ALA A 242 -25.25 1.17 -6.77
N SER A 243 -24.15 1.34 -7.52
CA SER A 243 -23.74 0.35 -8.55
C SER A 243 -23.15 -0.94 -7.95
N ILE A 244 -22.57 -0.84 -6.75
CA ILE A 244 -22.05 -1.99 -5.99
C ILE A 244 -23.22 -2.73 -5.31
N GLU A 245 -24.19 -2.01 -4.73
CA GLU A 245 -25.39 -2.62 -4.15
C GLU A 245 -26.28 -3.32 -5.20
N SER A 246 -26.45 -2.71 -6.37
CA SER A 246 -27.29 -3.28 -7.44
C SER A 246 -26.70 -4.53 -8.10
N SER A 247 -25.39 -4.77 -7.96
CA SER A 247 -24.71 -5.94 -8.52
C SER A 247 -24.88 -7.22 -7.69
N ASN A 248 -25.44 -7.14 -6.46
CA ASN A 248 -25.70 -8.31 -5.60
C ASN A 248 -27.16 -8.78 -5.59
N SER A 249 -28.04 -8.17 -6.41
CA SER A 249 -29.45 -8.57 -6.48
C SER A 249 -29.74 -9.44 -7.71
N SER A 250 -29.31 -10.70 -7.68
CA SER A 250 -29.98 -11.74 -8.46
C SER A 250 -30.01 -13.10 -7.75
N ARG A 251 -31.25 -13.52 -7.43
CA ARG A 251 -31.75 -14.83 -6.99
C ARG A 251 -31.61 -15.20 -5.50
N ALA A 252 -32.74 -15.09 -4.79
CA ALA A 252 -33.56 -16.27 -4.46
C ALA A 252 -34.97 -15.86 -4.00
N SER A 253 -35.97 -16.44 -4.65
CA SER A 253 -37.39 -16.38 -4.30
C SER A 253 -37.68 -17.18 -3.03
N GLY A 254 -38.63 -16.73 -2.19
CA GLY A 254 -39.27 -17.61 -1.20
C GLY A 254 -39.79 -16.98 0.09
N THR A 255 -40.99 -16.38 0.01
CA THR A 255 -42.10 -16.48 0.98
C THR A 255 -42.02 -15.96 2.44
N HIS A 256 -43.04 -15.14 2.76
CA HIS A 256 -43.77 -14.93 4.03
C HIS A 256 -43.35 -13.84 5.05
N SER A 257 -43.97 -12.66 4.84
CA SER A 257 -44.89 -11.93 5.75
C SER A 257 -44.47 -11.50 7.18
N GLN A 258 -44.40 -10.18 7.42
CA GLN A 258 -45.25 -9.34 8.32
C GLN A 258 -44.52 -8.07 8.89
N PRO A 259 -45.25 -7.00 9.28
CA PRO A 259 -44.82 -5.59 9.20
C PRO A 259 -44.29 -4.96 10.53
N PRO A 260 -43.76 -3.71 10.51
CA PRO A 260 -42.95 -3.16 11.60
C PRO A 260 -43.77 -2.40 12.66
N ARG A 261 -43.26 -2.36 13.90
CA ARG A 261 -43.74 -1.45 14.96
C ARG A 261 -42.71 -0.37 15.27
N LYS A 262 -43.18 0.88 15.15
CA LYS A 262 -42.57 2.15 15.57
C LYS A 262 -42.34 2.18 17.09
N ILE A 263 -41.22 2.77 17.53
CA ILE A 263 -41.15 3.55 18.78
C ILE A 263 -40.36 4.84 18.51
N ILE A 264 -41.01 5.96 18.84
CA ILE A 264 -40.53 7.35 18.86
C ILE A 264 -39.94 7.63 20.23
N ARG A 265 -38.86 8.42 20.32
CA ARG A 265 -38.67 9.44 21.38
C ARG A 265 -37.60 10.48 21.01
N ASN A 266 -38.08 11.72 20.92
CA ASN A 266 -37.34 13.00 20.82
C ASN A 266 -36.38 13.21 22.00
N THR A 267 -35.31 14.00 21.83
CA THR A 267 -35.27 15.38 22.35
C THR A 267 -34.07 16.17 21.81
N ASP A 268 -34.35 17.43 21.49
CA ASP A 268 -33.48 18.48 20.99
C ASP A 268 -32.38 18.91 21.98
N HIS A 269 -31.24 19.35 21.43
CA HIS A 269 -30.54 20.53 21.95
C HIS A 269 -29.84 21.28 20.80
N GLN A 270 -30.38 22.45 20.48
CA GLN A 270 -29.76 23.49 19.65
C GLN A 270 -28.72 24.27 20.47
N SER A 271 -27.56 24.60 19.89
CA SER A 271 -27.03 25.97 19.94
C SER A 271 -25.91 26.19 18.92
N HIS A 272 -26.01 27.36 18.29
CA HIS A 272 -25.28 27.91 17.16
C HIS A 272 -23.78 28.15 17.39
N ALA A 273 -22.97 27.94 16.34
CA ALA A 273 -21.76 28.74 16.08
C ALA A 273 -21.40 28.80 14.57
N THR A 274 -21.72 29.95 13.99
CA THR A 274 -21.03 30.74 12.96
C THR A 274 -20.02 30.10 11.98
N VAL A 275 -20.44 30.12 10.72
CA VAL A 275 -19.71 30.08 9.43
C VAL A 275 -18.23 30.52 9.47
N ARG A 276 -17.32 29.60 9.08
CA ARG A 276 -16.09 29.90 8.30
C ARG A 276 -15.82 28.76 7.31
N LYS A 277 -15.75 29.13 6.03
CA LYS A 277 -15.40 28.27 4.87
C LYS A 277 -14.00 27.66 5.02
N ALA A 278 -13.94 26.34 5.09
CA ALA A 278 -12.78 25.53 4.71
C ALA A 278 -13.34 24.23 4.09
N LEU A 279 -12.72 23.76 3.00
CA LEU A 279 -13.13 22.57 2.23
C LEU A 279 -13.35 21.36 3.15
N GLU A 280 -14.58 20.84 3.17
CA GLU A 280 -14.94 19.57 3.80
C GLU A 280 -14.48 18.41 2.91
N ALA A 281 -13.56 17.59 3.43
CA ALA A 281 -13.40 16.20 3.00
C ALA A 281 -14.09 15.35 4.07
N THR A 282 -15.31 14.91 3.79
CA THR A 282 -16.07 14.02 4.69
C THR A 282 -15.60 12.58 4.49
N GLU A 283 -14.85 12.09 5.47
CA GLU A 283 -14.53 10.67 5.65
C GLU A 283 -15.80 9.88 6.01
N LEU A 284 -16.09 8.83 5.24
CA LEU A 284 -16.98 7.75 5.67
C LEU A 284 -16.21 6.43 5.53
N HIS A 285 -15.92 5.82 6.68
CA HIS A 285 -15.36 4.49 6.79
C HIS A 285 -16.42 3.45 6.39
N GLU A 286 -16.10 2.62 5.40
CA GLU A 286 -16.86 1.41 5.09
C GLU A 286 -16.00 0.18 5.49
N ALA A 287 -16.61 -0.75 6.22
CA ALA A 287 -15.92 -1.97 6.63
C ALA A 287 -15.67 -2.87 5.41
N ALA A 288 -14.40 -3.12 5.08
CA ALA A 288 -14.02 -4.03 4.02
C ALA A 288 -14.60 -5.43 4.27
N VAL A 289 -15.25 -6.01 3.25
CA VAL A 289 -15.73 -7.40 3.30
C VAL A 289 -14.51 -8.32 3.44
N PRO A 290 -14.43 -9.13 4.51
CA PRO A 290 -13.29 -10.03 4.70
C PRO A 290 -13.28 -11.10 3.60
N PRO A 291 -12.08 -11.53 3.14
CA PRO A 291 -11.98 -12.59 2.14
C PRO A 291 -12.59 -13.88 2.68
N LEU A 292 -13.25 -14.62 1.79
CA LEU A 292 -13.75 -15.97 2.10
C LEU A 292 -12.59 -16.86 2.54
N SER A 293 -12.81 -17.63 3.61
CA SER A 293 -11.86 -18.63 4.09
C SER A 293 -11.47 -19.60 2.97
N PRO A 294 -10.22 -20.09 2.94
CA PRO A 294 -9.82 -21.13 1.99
C PRO A 294 -10.73 -22.37 2.15
N PRO A 295 -10.98 -23.13 1.07
CA PRO A 295 -11.63 -24.44 1.21
C PRO A 295 -10.79 -25.32 2.15
N GLY A 296 -11.45 -25.91 3.14
CA GLY A 296 -10.79 -26.84 4.07
C GLY A 296 -10.30 -28.09 3.34
N PRO A 297 -9.27 -28.78 3.86
CA PRO A 297 -8.86 -30.06 3.30
C PRO A 297 -10.03 -31.02 3.38
N THR A 298 -10.39 -31.63 2.24
CA THR A 298 -11.24 -32.81 2.20
C THR A 298 -10.56 -33.89 3.03
N MET A 299 -11.09 -34.15 4.23
CA MET A 299 -10.76 -35.35 4.98
C MET A 299 -11.29 -36.54 4.17
N GLU A 300 -10.43 -37.12 3.33
CA GLU A 300 -10.61 -38.50 2.91
C GLU A 300 -10.48 -39.37 4.16
N THR A 301 -11.60 -39.91 4.61
CA THR A 301 -11.66 -40.95 5.62
C THR A 301 -10.97 -42.18 5.08
N HIS A 302 -9.68 -42.36 5.41
CA HIS A 302 -9.05 -43.67 5.29
C HIS A 302 -9.49 -44.55 6.46
N ASP A 303 -10.34 -45.53 6.12
CA ASP A 303 -10.68 -46.65 6.99
C ASP A 303 -9.42 -47.41 7.40
N ASN A 304 -9.11 -47.38 8.69
CA ASN A 304 -8.08 -48.21 9.32
C ASN A 304 -8.58 -49.66 9.44
N ASN A 305 -8.21 -50.50 8.48
CA ASN A 305 -8.28 -51.94 8.65
C ASN A 305 -7.02 -52.44 9.40
N LEU A 306 -7.25 -52.85 10.65
CA LEU A 306 -6.36 -53.63 11.48
C LEU A 306 -5.98 -54.94 10.79
N ILE A 307 -4.68 -55.18 10.59
CA ILE A 307 -4.12 -56.54 10.51
C ILE A 307 -3.05 -56.66 11.60
N VAL A 308 -3.40 -57.48 12.59
CA VAL A 308 -2.51 -58.06 13.59
C VAL A 308 -1.58 -59.04 12.88
N GLN A 309 -0.26 -58.87 13.02
CA GLN A 309 0.67 -59.99 12.96
C GLN A 309 1.71 -59.89 14.06
N SER A 310 1.84 -61.01 14.74
CA SER A 310 2.70 -61.36 15.86
C SER A 310 4.20 -61.26 15.56
N ARG A 311 4.96 -60.78 16.54
CA ARG A 311 5.96 -61.55 17.29
C ARG A 311 6.23 -60.87 18.63
#